data_AF-A0A1I5SDS7-F1
#
_entry.id   AF-A0A1I5SDS7-F1
#
_cell.length_a   1.000
_cell.length_b   1.000
_cell.length_c   1.000
_cell.angle_alpha   90.00
_cell.angle_beta   90.00
_cell.angle_gamma   90.00
#
_symmetry.space_group_name_H-M   'P 1'
#
loop_
_entity.id
_entity.type
_entity.pdbx_description
1 polymer ?
#
loop_
_entity_poly.entity_id
_entity_poly.type
_entity_poly.pdbx_seq_one_letter_code
_entity_poly.pdbx_strand_id
1 'polypeptide(L)'
;MSPDVMPLLVNWWKAKSAAVAKLDAQGRSGIGAQARDAKHMQSLAVFVRQMFIDAGLSEDEVTTDTVIPGYFRRSKNWDVVALHKGHLVGVVELKSQENSPGNNANNRIEEAIGSVVDAKTVQDISENFGKLGVWAAWCMTFNRDCEPRRRNGVRSKHFPLDPEFVPFSYASQYGKAIERLIARNLYQAGWMVRTWVNDDGTVGYDEPISTATAETLAMQIESRVKFAVQALRDE
;
A
#
# COMPACT_ATOMS: atom_id res chain seq x y z
N MET A 1 17.74 10.95 -2.35
CA MET A 1 18.10 10.01 -3.42
C MET A 1 16.81 9.38 -3.89
N SER A 2 16.54 9.25 -5.19
CA SER A 2 15.29 8.63 -5.65
C SER A 2 15.29 7.13 -5.27
N PRO A 3 14.22 6.57 -4.69
CA PRO A 3 14.19 5.17 -4.29
C PRO A 3 14.34 4.23 -5.49
N ASP A 4 15.33 3.34 -5.49
CA ASP A 4 15.48 2.34 -6.56
C ASP A 4 14.51 1.17 -6.37
N VAL A 5 13.45 1.16 -7.18
CA VAL A 5 12.36 0.19 -7.11
C VAL A 5 12.72 -1.13 -7.80
N MET A 6 13.65 -1.14 -8.76
CA MET A 6 13.88 -2.32 -9.60
C MET A 6 14.40 -3.54 -8.82
N PRO A 7 15.42 -3.43 -7.94
CA PRO A 7 15.91 -4.56 -7.13
C PRO A 7 14.81 -5.16 -6.24
N LEU A 8 13.94 -4.30 -5.70
CA LEU A 8 12.81 -4.70 -4.88
C LEU A 8 11.82 -5.56 -5.69
N LEU A 9 11.46 -5.13 -6.90
CA LEU A 9 10.54 -5.88 -7.77
C LEU A 9 11.13 -7.19 -8.27
N VAL A 10 12.44 -7.23 -8.56
CA VAL A 10 13.15 -8.47 -8.90
C VAL A 10 13.04 -9.48 -7.75
N ASN A 11 13.26 -9.04 -6.52
CA ASN A 11 13.13 -9.90 -5.34
C ASN A 11 11.68 -10.32 -5.09
N TRP A 12 10.72 -9.43 -5.32
CA TRP A 12 9.29 -9.73 -5.24
C TRP A 12 8.89 -10.87 -6.19
N TRP A 13 9.30 -10.81 -7.46
CA TRP A 13 9.02 -11.86 -8.45
C TRP A 13 9.72 -13.18 -8.10
N LYS A 14 10.97 -13.14 -7.64
CA LYS A 14 11.69 -14.35 -7.18
C LYS A 14 10.95 -15.03 -6.02
N ALA A 15 10.55 -14.27 -5.01
CA ALA A 15 9.84 -14.79 -3.84
C ALA A 15 8.47 -15.38 -4.22
N LYS A 16 7.75 -14.71 -5.12
CA LYS A 16 6.48 -15.21 -5.67
C LYS A 16 6.65 -16.53 -6.42
N SER A 17 7.61 -16.61 -7.35
CA SER A 17 7.88 -17.83 -8.12
C SER A 17 8.28 -19.00 -7.21
N ALA A 18 9.09 -18.73 -6.17
CA ALA A 18 9.45 -19.74 -5.18
C ALA A 18 8.25 -20.24 -4.37
N ALA A 19 7.31 -19.35 -4.00
CA ALA A 19 6.09 -19.72 -3.29
C ALA A 19 5.17 -20.61 -4.15
N VAL A 20 5.02 -20.29 -5.44
CA VAL A 20 4.26 -21.11 -6.40
C VAL A 20 4.89 -22.51 -6.53
N ALA A 21 6.20 -22.59 -6.79
CA ALA A 21 6.91 -23.86 -6.92
C ALA A 21 6.78 -24.75 -5.68
N LYS A 22 6.80 -24.14 -4.48
CA LYS A 22 6.63 -24.86 -3.20
C LYS A 22 5.23 -25.46 -3.06
N LEU A 23 4.18 -24.79 -3.53
CA LEU A 23 2.80 -25.30 -3.48
C LEU A 23 2.57 -26.42 -4.49
N ASP A 24 3.16 -26.29 -5.68
CA ASP A 24 3.12 -27.33 -6.70
C ASP A 24 3.82 -28.60 -6.22
N ALA A 25 5.00 -28.47 -5.59
CA ALA A 25 5.72 -29.58 -4.96
C ALA A 25 4.93 -30.27 -3.84
N GLN A 26 3.97 -29.58 -3.22
CA GLN A 26 3.07 -30.12 -2.19
C GLN A 26 1.78 -30.73 -2.76
N GLY A 27 1.63 -30.82 -4.09
CA GLY A 27 0.41 -31.30 -4.73
C GLY A 27 -0.80 -30.38 -4.53
N ARG A 28 -0.57 -29.13 -4.13
CA ARG A 28 -1.60 -28.10 -3.86
C ARG A 28 -1.65 -27.04 -4.96
N SER A 29 -1.31 -27.45 -6.19
CA SER A 29 -1.39 -26.61 -7.39
C SER A 29 -2.80 -26.02 -7.53
N GLY A 30 -2.89 -24.71 -7.74
CA GLY A 30 -4.17 -24.00 -7.93
C GLY A 30 -4.84 -23.50 -6.64
N ILE A 31 -4.33 -23.82 -5.46
CA ILE A 31 -4.70 -23.09 -4.24
C ILE A 31 -3.87 -21.82 -4.21
N GLY A 32 -4.52 -20.65 -4.20
CA GLY A 32 -3.84 -19.36 -4.24
C GLY A 32 -2.71 -19.29 -3.21
N ALA A 33 -1.50 -18.93 -3.66
CA ALA A 33 -0.30 -18.83 -2.84
C ALA A 33 -0.34 -17.72 -1.76
N GLN A 34 -1.53 -17.19 -1.49
CA GLN A 34 -1.81 -16.00 -0.70
C GLN A 34 -1.53 -16.18 0.79
N ALA A 35 -1.35 -17.40 1.29
CA ALA A 35 -1.22 -17.65 2.71
C ALA A 35 -0.08 -18.63 2.98
N ARG A 36 1.10 -18.11 3.36
CA ARG A 36 1.98 -18.60 4.46
C ARG A 36 3.44 -18.12 4.39
N ASP A 37 3.89 -17.48 3.31
CA ASP A 37 5.26 -16.93 3.20
C ASP A 37 5.22 -15.50 2.60
N ALA A 38 4.76 -14.52 3.38
CA ALA A 38 4.60 -13.11 3.00
C ALA A 38 5.92 -12.33 2.80
N LYS A 39 7.03 -13.03 2.49
CA LYS A 39 8.37 -12.43 2.38
C LYS A 39 8.45 -11.30 1.36
N HIS A 40 7.68 -11.40 0.27
CA HIS A 40 7.63 -10.37 -0.77
C HIS A 40 6.94 -9.08 -0.30
N MET A 41 5.91 -9.18 0.56
CA MET A 41 5.29 -8.00 1.19
C MET A 41 6.19 -7.44 2.28
N GLN A 42 6.90 -8.29 3.02
CA GLN A 42 7.86 -7.85 4.02
C GLN A 42 8.99 -7.02 3.39
N SER A 43 9.50 -7.40 2.21
CA SER A 43 10.50 -6.56 1.51
C SER A 43 9.97 -5.19 1.10
N LEU A 44 8.68 -5.08 0.74
CA LEU A 44 8.04 -3.79 0.45
C LEU A 44 7.91 -2.95 1.73
N ALA A 45 7.53 -3.57 2.86
CA ALA A 45 7.46 -2.89 4.16
C ALA A 45 8.81 -2.38 4.62
N VAL A 46 9.87 -3.18 4.48
CA VAL A 46 11.25 -2.78 4.79
C VAL A 46 11.70 -1.63 3.89
N PHE A 47 11.37 -1.67 2.60
CA PHE A 47 11.69 -0.58 1.67
C PHE A 47 11.04 0.74 2.06
N VAL A 48 9.75 0.73 2.41
CA VAL A 48 9.05 1.94 2.87
C VAL A 48 9.53 2.37 4.26
N ARG A 49 9.81 1.44 5.17
CA ARG A 49 10.47 1.73 6.46
C ARG A 49 11.76 2.50 6.26
N GLN A 50 12.59 2.08 5.29
CA GLN A 50 13.85 2.76 5.00
C GLN A 50 13.64 4.21 4.56
N MET A 51 12.56 4.53 3.84
CA MET A 51 12.25 5.92 3.47
C MET A 51 12.05 6.83 4.69
N PHE A 52 11.43 6.33 5.76
CA PHE A 52 11.26 7.09 7.01
C PHE A 52 12.59 7.27 7.76
N ILE A 53 13.46 6.25 7.74
CA ILE A 53 14.78 6.30 8.36
C ILE A 53 15.69 7.28 7.62
N ASP A 54 15.73 7.18 6.29
CA ASP A 54 16.49 8.09 5.43
C ASP A 54 16.01 9.54 5.57
N ALA A 55 14.73 9.73 5.92
CA ALA A 55 14.14 11.04 6.21
C ALA A 55 14.52 11.61 7.59
N GLY A 56 15.11 10.81 8.48
CA GLY A 56 15.66 11.26 9.76
C GLY A 56 15.07 10.64 11.02
N LEU A 57 14.17 9.66 10.92
CA LEU A 57 13.73 8.90 12.09
C LEU A 57 14.74 7.81 12.47
N SER A 58 14.81 7.44 13.74
CA SER A 58 15.66 6.32 14.17
C SER A 58 15.05 4.97 13.80
N GLU A 59 15.88 3.93 13.81
CA GLU A 59 15.42 2.58 13.48
C GLU A 59 14.37 2.01 14.43
N ASP A 60 14.44 2.37 15.72
CA ASP A 60 13.49 1.99 16.76
C ASP A 60 12.16 2.77 16.67
N GLU A 61 12.18 3.92 16.01
CA GLU A 61 11.01 4.77 15.78
C GLU A 61 10.15 4.30 14.60
N VAL A 62 10.65 3.41 13.74
CA VAL A 62 9.92 2.90 12.57
C VAL A 62 9.81 1.38 12.62
N THR A 63 8.61 0.89 12.90
CA THR A 63 8.32 -0.54 13.05
C THR A 63 7.46 -1.05 11.89
N THR A 64 7.56 -2.36 11.62
CA THR A 64 6.71 -3.05 10.64
C THR A 64 5.75 -4.01 11.34
N ASP A 65 4.63 -4.35 10.70
CA ASP A 65 3.64 -5.30 11.23
C ASP A 65 3.18 -4.94 12.65
N THR A 66 2.84 -3.66 12.84
CA THR A 66 2.56 -3.07 14.15
C THR A 66 1.08 -2.78 14.36
N VAL A 67 0.56 -3.23 15.50
CA VAL A 67 -0.83 -3.04 15.90
C VAL A 67 -1.02 -1.67 16.54
N ILE A 68 -1.98 -0.89 16.01
CA ILE A 68 -2.45 0.35 16.64
C ILE A 68 -3.94 0.24 17.02
N PRO A 69 -4.39 0.96 18.06
CA PRO A 69 -5.79 1.08 18.44
C PRO A 69 -6.71 1.49 17.27
N GLY A 70 -7.93 0.94 17.25
CA GLY A 70 -9.00 1.35 16.36
C GLY A 70 -10.20 1.87 17.16
N TYR A 71 -11.12 2.55 16.50
CA TYR A 71 -12.35 3.07 17.07
C TYR A 71 -13.55 2.16 16.77
N PHE A 72 -13.78 1.83 15.50
CA PHE A 72 -14.87 0.96 15.05
C PHE A 72 -14.51 -0.52 15.20
N ARG A 73 -13.22 -0.84 15.31
CA ARG A 73 -12.70 -2.18 15.63
C ARG A 73 -11.64 -2.06 16.72
N ARG A 74 -11.37 -3.16 17.42
CA ARG A 74 -10.41 -3.18 18.55
C ARG A 74 -9.04 -2.62 18.18
N SER A 75 -8.55 -2.93 16.98
CA SER A 75 -7.24 -2.52 16.51
C SER A 75 -7.05 -2.82 15.02
N LYS A 76 -5.98 -2.25 14.44
CA LYS A 76 -5.46 -2.58 13.10
C LYS A 76 -3.98 -2.86 13.19
N ASN A 77 -3.53 -3.95 12.56
CA ASN A 77 -2.13 -4.16 12.26
C ASN A 77 -1.76 -3.44 10.95
N TRP A 78 -0.86 -2.45 10.99
CA TRP A 78 -0.35 -1.72 9.82
C TRP A 78 1.01 -2.24 9.39
N ASP A 79 1.27 -2.23 8.07
CA ASP A 79 2.52 -2.75 7.52
C ASP A 79 3.74 -1.93 7.95
N VAL A 80 3.60 -0.60 8.08
CA VAL A 80 4.63 0.30 8.62
C VAL A 80 3.98 1.32 9.56
N VAL A 81 4.58 1.51 10.74
CA VAL A 81 4.21 2.55 11.71
C VAL A 81 5.47 3.35 12.04
N ALA A 82 5.40 4.66 11.88
CA ALA A 82 6.48 5.59 12.20
C ALA A 82 6.05 6.50 13.35
N LEU A 83 6.86 6.53 14.40
CA LEU A 83 6.70 7.37 15.58
C LEU A 83 7.84 8.37 15.66
N HIS A 84 7.64 9.44 16.43
CA HIS A 84 8.73 10.29 16.89
C HIS A 84 8.39 10.80 18.28
N LYS A 85 9.28 10.55 19.27
CA LYS A 85 9.03 10.93 20.67
C LYS A 85 7.63 10.52 21.18
N GLY A 86 7.20 9.30 20.88
CA GLY A 86 5.90 8.75 21.28
C GLY A 86 4.68 9.29 20.50
N HIS A 87 4.88 10.14 19.49
CA HIS A 87 3.82 10.69 18.65
C HIS A 87 3.77 10.00 17.29
N LEU A 88 2.58 9.75 16.75
CA LEU A 88 2.43 9.12 15.45
C LEU A 88 2.81 10.08 14.32
N VAL A 89 3.89 9.74 13.63
CA VAL A 89 4.36 10.49 12.45
C VAL A 89 3.59 10.02 11.22
N GLY A 90 3.43 8.71 11.03
CA GLY A 90 2.68 8.17 9.91
C GLY A 90 2.43 6.66 9.98
N VAL A 91 1.45 6.20 9.20
CA VAL A 91 1.17 4.78 8.98
C VAL A 91 1.11 4.47 7.50
N VAL A 92 1.56 3.27 7.10
CA VAL A 92 1.48 2.82 5.71
C VAL A 92 0.85 1.45 5.64
N GLU A 93 -0.09 1.30 4.71
CA GLU A 93 -0.69 0.02 4.35
C GLU A 93 -0.26 -0.37 2.94
N LEU A 94 0.22 -1.60 2.80
CA LEU A 94 0.72 -2.19 1.57
C LEU A 94 -0.21 -3.31 1.13
N LYS A 95 -0.61 -3.29 -0.14
CA LYS A 95 -1.38 -4.38 -0.74
C LYS A 95 -0.73 -4.83 -2.04
N SER A 96 -0.86 -6.12 -2.32
CA SER A 96 -0.57 -6.68 -3.63
C SER A 96 -1.81 -7.29 -4.26
N GLN A 97 -1.83 -7.26 -5.59
CA GLN A 97 -2.78 -7.99 -6.42
C GLN A 97 -2.01 -8.84 -7.44
N GLU A 98 -1.91 -10.13 -7.15
CA GLU A 98 -1.10 -11.07 -7.94
C GLU A 98 -1.89 -11.88 -8.97
N ASN A 99 -3.12 -12.24 -8.60
CA ASN A 99 -4.03 -13.09 -9.36
C ASN A 99 -5.49 -12.76 -9.01
N SER A 100 -6.43 -13.13 -9.88
CA SER A 100 -7.87 -13.09 -9.59
C SER A 100 -8.40 -11.76 -9.01
N PRO A 101 -8.13 -10.60 -9.64
CA PRO A 101 -8.52 -9.29 -9.11
C PRO A 101 -10.04 -9.13 -8.92
N GLY A 102 -10.87 -9.85 -9.70
CA GLY A 102 -12.33 -9.79 -9.57
C GLY A 102 -12.90 -10.25 -8.23
N ASN A 103 -12.14 -10.99 -7.43
CA ASN A 103 -12.59 -11.42 -6.10
C ASN A 103 -12.13 -10.47 -4.99
N ASN A 104 -11.11 -9.64 -5.24
CA ASN A 104 -10.35 -8.98 -4.17
C ASN A 104 -10.31 -7.45 -4.29
N ALA A 105 -10.54 -6.89 -5.49
CA ALA A 105 -10.34 -5.47 -5.74
C ALA A 105 -11.20 -4.56 -4.84
N ASN A 106 -12.52 -4.79 -4.82
CA ASN A 106 -13.42 -3.99 -4.01
C ASN A 106 -13.13 -4.14 -2.52
N ASN A 107 -12.93 -5.37 -2.03
CA ASN A 107 -12.61 -5.62 -0.62
C ASN A 107 -11.35 -4.87 -0.16
N ARG A 108 -10.32 -4.80 -1.01
CA ARG A 108 -9.09 -4.04 -0.71
C ARG A 108 -9.32 -2.53 -0.66
N ILE A 109 -10.14 -2.01 -1.54
CA ILE A 109 -10.50 -0.58 -1.54
C ILE A 109 -11.35 -0.25 -0.31
N GLU A 110 -12.31 -1.10 0.05
CA GLU A 110 -13.11 -0.97 1.28
C GLU A 110 -12.23 -1.02 2.53
N GLU A 111 -11.27 -1.95 2.60
CA GLU A 111 -10.31 -2.02 3.70
C GLU A 111 -9.45 -0.75 3.80
N ALA A 112 -9.01 -0.21 2.66
CA ALA A 112 -8.24 1.04 2.63
C ALA A 112 -9.07 2.22 3.18
N ILE A 113 -10.33 2.34 2.76
CA ILE A 113 -11.25 3.38 3.26
C ILE A 113 -11.47 3.19 4.77
N GLY A 114 -11.86 2.00 5.20
CA GLY A 114 -12.17 1.72 6.59
C GLY A 114 -10.97 1.91 7.52
N SER A 115 -9.78 1.50 7.11
CA SER A 115 -8.59 1.55 7.97
C SER A 115 -8.19 2.97 8.34
N VAL A 116 -8.24 3.91 7.40
CA VAL A 116 -7.85 5.30 7.69
C VAL A 116 -8.94 6.08 8.39
N VAL A 117 -10.22 5.81 8.10
CA VAL A 117 -11.36 6.39 8.83
C VAL A 117 -11.30 5.97 10.30
N ASP A 118 -11.01 4.69 10.56
CA ASP A 118 -10.89 4.14 11.90
C ASP A 118 -9.76 4.81 12.70
N ALA A 119 -8.56 4.92 12.12
CA ALA A 119 -7.42 5.57 12.76
C ALA A 119 -7.64 7.08 13.01
N LYS A 120 -8.18 7.80 12.03
CA LYS A 120 -8.51 9.22 12.20
C LYS A 120 -9.55 9.44 13.29
N THR A 121 -10.56 8.57 13.36
CA THR A 121 -11.60 8.67 14.41
C THR A 121 -11.01 8.45 15.81
N VAL A 122 -10.05 7.53 15.98
CA VAL A 122 -9.31 7.40 17.26
C VAL A 122 -8.63 8.71 17.62
N GLN A 123 -7.88 9.30 16.67
CA GLN A 123 -7.17 10.55 16.91
C GLN A 123 -8.11 11.70 17.25
N ASP A 124 -9.20 11.86 16.49
CA ASP A 124 -10.14 12.98 16.64
C ASP A 124 -10.88 12.95 17.99
N ILE A 125 -11.13 11.75 18.55
CA ILE A 125 -11.91 11.59 19.79
C ILE A 125 -11.03 11.51 21.03
N SER A 126 -9.85 10.90 20.92
CA SER A 126 -9.04 10.54 22.09
C SER A 126 -7.63 11.12 22.11
N GLU A 127 -7.16 11.70 21.01
CA GLU A 127 -5.78 12.19 20.84
C GLU A 127 -4.71 11.14 21.17
N ASN A 128 -5.07 9.85 21.11
CA ASN A 128 -4.27 8.74 21.60
C ASN A 128 -2.99 8.49 20.77
N PHE A 129 -2.83 9.15 19.62
CA PHE A 129 -1.62 9.08 18.81
C PHE A 129 -0.72 10.33 18.95
N GLY A 130 -0.97 11.15 19.96
CA GLY A 130 -0.23 12.37 20.25
C GLY A 130 -0.77 13.60 19.53
N LYS A 131 0.01 14.68 19.49
CA LYS A 131 -0.36 16.01 18.98
C LYS A 131 -0.45 16.13 17.46
N LEU A 132 0.11 15.20 16.70
CA LEU A 132 0.11 15.27 15.25
C LEU A 132 -1.14 14.58 14.67
N GLY A 133 -1.80 15.21 13.70
CA GLY A 133 -2.88 14.54 12.96
C GLY A 133 -2.37 13.31 12.20
N VAL A 134 -3.23 12.31 12.01
CA VAL A 134 -2.88 11.05 11.33
C VAL A 134 -2.46 11.32 9.87
N TRP A 135 -1.20 11.04 9.58
CA TRP A 135 -0.69 10.95 8.21
C TRP A 135 -0.68 9.48 7.79
N ALA A 136 -1.23 9.18 6.62
CA ALA A 136 -1.32 7.82 6.12
C ALA A 136 -0.96 7.72 4.64
N ALA A 137 -0.36 6.59 4.25
CA ALA A 137 -0.16 6.22 2.86
C ALA A 137 -0.76 4.84 2.53
N TRP A 138 -1.30 4.70 1.32
CA TRP A 138 -1.78 3.43 0.79
C TRP A 138 -1.00 3.06 -0.47
N CYS A 139 -0.36 1.87 -0.46
CA CYS A 139 0.46 1.43 -1.57
C CYS A 139 -0.08 0.14 -2.21
N MET A 140 -0.02 0.07 -3.53
CA MET A 140 -0.52 -1.04 -4.33
C MET A 140 0.57 -1.54 -5.29
N THR A 141 0.96 -2.80 -5.12
CA THR A 141 1.75 -3.55 -6.11
C THR A 141 0.83 -4.41 -6.95
N PHE A 142 0.75 -4.13 -8.25
CA PHE A 142 -0.17 -4.81 -9.16
C PHE A 142 0.59 -5.65 -10.19
N ASN A 143 0.33 -6.94 -10.25
CA ASN A 143 0.82 -7.79 -11.34
C ASN A 143 0.01 -7.47 -12.62
N ARG A 144 0.63 -6.82 -13.61
CA ARG A 144 -0.04 -6.41 -14.86
C ARG A 144 -0.78 -7.56 -15.53
N ASP A 145 -0.17 -8.74 -15.52
CA ASP A 145 -0.68 -9.91 -16.25
C ASP A 145 -1.77 -10.67 -15.47
N CYS A 146 -2.19 -10.17 -14.29
CA CYS A 146 -3.32 -10.71 -13.55
C CYS A 146 -4.69 -10.19 -14.03
N GLU A 147 -4.69 -9.21 -14.95
CA GLU A 147 -5.90 -8.72 -15.58
C GLU A 147 -6.62 -9.83 -16.36
N PRO A 148 -7.93 -10.03 -16.15
CA PRO A 148 -8.66 -11.04 -16.90
C PRO A 148 -8.76 -10.64 -18.38
N ARG A 149 -8.56 -11.60 -19.28
CA ARG A 149 -8.69 -11.42 -20.73
C ARG A 149 -10.08 -10.92 -21.14
N ARG A 150 -11.13 -11.32 -20.40
CA ARG A 150 -12.50 -10.82 -20.58
C ARG A 150 -12.85 -9.90 -19.42
N ARG A 151 -13.14 -8.65 -19.74
CA ARG A 151 -13.63 -7.66 -18.77
C ARG A 151 -15.14 -7.76 -18.70
N ASN A 152 -15.66 -8.26 -17.59
CA ASN A 152 -17.09 -8.20 -17.33
C ASN A 152 -17.41 -6.77 -16.91
N GLY A 153 -18.06 -6.01 -17.79
CA GLY A 153 -18.51 -4.66 -17.46
C GLY A 153 -19.52 -4.70 -16.32
N VAL A 154 -19.37 -3.80 -15.35
CA VAL A 154 -20.40 -3.57 -14.33
C VAL A 154 -21.60 -2.92 -15.02
N ARG A 155 -22.81 -3.37 -14.68
CA ARG A 155 -24.05 -2.74 -15.14
C ARG A 155 -24.84 -2.30 -13.91
N SER A 156 -25.17 -1.02 -13.84
CA SER A 156 -26.09 -0.49 -12.86
C SER A 156 -27.44 -0.26 -13.53
N LYS A 157 -28.51 -0.79 -12.92
CA LYS A 157 -29.89 -0.66 -13.43
C LYS A 157 -30.50 0.70 -13.12
N HIS A 158 -30.12 1.29 -11.99
CA HIS A 158 -30.84 2.43 -11.42
C HIS A 158 -30.08 3.76 -11.55
N PHE A 159 -28.75 3.72 -11.60
CA PHE A 159 -27.91 4.92 -11.62
C PHE A 159 -26.78 4.78 -12.63
N PRO A 160 -26.38 5.86 -13.32
CA PRO A 160 -25.24 5.82 -14.22
C PRO A 160 -23.97 5.43 -13.45
N LEU A 161 -23.11 4.64 -14.09
CA LEU A 161 -21.76 4.45 -13.60
C LEU A 161 -20.95 5.71 -13.87
N ASP A 162 -20.00 5.98 -12.98
CA ASP A 162 -19.03 7.04 -13.17
C ASP A 162 -18.22 6.76 -14.47
N PRO A 163 -18.21 7.72 -15.43
CA PRO A 163 -17.52 7.55 -16.71
C PRO A 163 -16.04 7.20 -16.58
N GLU A 164 -15.37 7.59 -15.48
CA GLU A 164 -13.96 7.28 -15.21
C GLU A 164 -13.69 5.76 -15.09
N PHE A 165 -14.74 4.95 -14.84
CA PHE A 165 -14.62 3.49 -14.81
C PHE A 165 -14.94 2.83 -16.17
N VAL A 166 -14.96 3.58 -17.28
CA VAL A 166 -15.28 3.08 -18.63
C VAL A 166 -14.27 3.58 -19.68
N PRO A 167 -13.46 2.70 -20.32
CA PRO A 167 -13.36 1.25 -20.13
C PRO A 167 -12.59 0.87 -18.86
N PHE A 168 -13.13 -0.11 -18.13
CA PHE A 168 -12.62 -0.61 -16.86
C PHE A 168 -11.38 -1.50 -17.01
N SER A 169 -10.42 -1.37 -16.10
CA SER A 169 -9.44 -2.39 -15.74
C SER A 169 -9.24 -2.36 -14.22
N TYR A 170 -8.79 -3.45 -13.61
CA TYR A 170 -8.53 -3.43 -12.17
C TYR A 170 -7.35 -2.52 -11.81
N ALA A 171 -6.33 -2.46 -12.67
CA ALA A 171 -5.24 -1.51 -12.55
C ALA A 171 -5.77 -0.06 -12.55
N SER A 172 -6.63 0.31 -13.51
CA SER A 172 -7.21 1.66 -13.54
C SER A 172 -8.17 1.91 -12.37
N GLN A 173 -8.88 0.89 -11.88
CA GLN A 173 -9.71 1.00 -10.68
C GLN A 173 -8.87 1.33 -9.44
N TYR A 174 -7.76 0.62 -9.22
CA TYR A 174 -6.85 0.92 -8.12
C TYR A 174 -6.22 2.29 -8.26
N GLY A 175 -5.79 2.66 -9.48
CA GLY A 175 -5.23 3.97 -9.71
C GLY A 175 -6.21 5.09 -9.39
N LYS A 176 -7.44 4.98 -9.89
CA LYS A 176 -8.51 5.94 -9.59
C LYS A 176 -8.86 5.98 -8.10
N ALA A 177 -8.81 4.82 -7.42
CA ALA A 177 -9.03 4.76 -5.97
C ALA A 177 -7.94 5.53 -5.21
N ILE A 178 -6.66 5.32 -5.53
CA ILE A 178 -5.53 6.05 -4.91
C ILE A 178 -5.67 7.56 -5.14
N GLU A 179 -5.91 7.98 -6.39
CA GLU A 179 -6.11 9.40 -6.73
C GLU A 179 -7.24 10.02 -5.89
N ARG A 180 -8.38 9.34 -5.79
CA ARG A 180 -9.55 9.85 -5.04
C ARG A 180 -9.32 9.84 -3.53
N LEU A 181 -8.65 8.82 -3.00
CA LEU A 181 -8.30 8.73 -1.59
C LEU A 181 -7.39 9.90 -1.17
N ILE A 182 -6.41 10.24 -2.02
CA ILE A 182 -5.53 11.41 -1.81
C ILE A 182 -6.32 12.71 -1.97
N ALA A 183 -7.07 12.87 -3.07
CA ALA A 183 -7.82 14.10 -3.36
C ALA A 183 -8.88 14.43 -2.29
N ARG A 184 -9.41 13.42 -1.60
CA ARG A 184 -10.36 13.58 -0.48
C ARG A 184 -9.69 13.65 0.88
N ASN A 185 -8.35 13.71 0.93
CA ASN A 185 -7.56 13.73 2.15
C ASN A 185 -7.90 12.56 3.09
N LEU A 186 -8.32 11.41 2.54
CA LEU A 186 -8.40 10.17 3.31
C LEU A 186 -6.99 9.66 3.57
N TYR A 187 -6.13 9.70 2.55
CA TYR A 187 -4.70 9.45 2.64
C TYR A 187 -3.92 10.70 2.23
N GLN A 188 -2.73 10.89 2.78
CA GLN A 188 -1.86 12.02 2.42
C GLN A 188 -0.89 11.66 1.30
N ALA A 189 -0.58 10.38 1.15
CA ALA A 189 0.26 9.87 0.07
C ALA A 189 -0.24 8.51 -0.42
N GLY A 190 0.31 8.07 -1.53
CA GLY A 190 0.10 6.71 -2.03
C GLY A 190 1.23 6.31 -2.96
N TRP A 191 1.24 5.03 -3.30
CA TRP A 191 2.19 4.50 -4.28
C TRP A 191 1.54 3.39 -5.09
N MET A 192 1.52 3.51 -6.41
CA MET A 192 1.10 2.43 -7.28
C MET A 192 2.21 2.03 -8.22
N VAL A 193 2.55 0.75 -8.19
CA VAL A 193 3.47 0.14 -9.14
C VAL A 193 2.79 -1.02 -9.85
N ARG A 194 2.85 -1.02 -11.19
CA ARG A 194 2.49 -2.18 -12.00
C ARG A 194 3.76 -2.90 -12.41
N THR A 195 3.80 -4.21 -12.27
CA THR A 195 4.98 -5.01 -12.62
C THR A 195 4.59 -6.27 -13.38
N TRP A 196 5.51 -6.76 -14.21
CA TRP A 196 5.37 -7.96 -15.04
C TRP A 196 6.75 -8.60 -15.26
N VAL A 197 6.75 -9.81 -15.84
CA VAL A 197 7.97 -10.46 -16.34
C VAL A 197 7.89 -10.43 -17.88
N ASN A 198 8.93 -9.91 -18.51
CA ASN A 198 9.06 -9.89 -19.97
C ASN A 198 9.35 -11.29 -20.53
N ASP A 199 9.22 -11.45 -21.85
CA ASP A 199 9.47 -12.73 -22.53
C ASP A 199 10.93 -13.21 -22.39
N ASP A 200 11.88 -12.29 -22.19
CA ASP A 200 13.29 -12.58 -21.92
C ASP A 200 13.60 -12.89 -20.44
N GLY A 201 12.58 -12.92 -19.58
CA GLY A 201 12.70 -13.18 -18.14
C GLY A 201 13.08 -11.96 -17.29
N THR A 202 13.28 -10.79 -17.89
CA THR A 202 13.55 -9.55 -17.14
C THR A 202 12.28 -9.00 -16.49
N VAL A 203 12.43 -8.30 -15.36
CA VAL A 203 11.29 -7.64 -14.69
C VAL A 203 11.04 -6.28 -15.31
N GLY A 204 9.81 -6.04 -15.72
CA GLY A 204 9.32 -4.72 -16.14
C GLY A 204 8.44 -4.09 -15.07
N TYR A 205 8.43 -2.76 -15.03
CA TYR A 205 7.47 -2.02 -14.21
C TYR A 205 7.15 -0.64 -14.79
N ASP A 206 6.02 -0.10 -14.35
CA ASP A 206 5.71 1.32 -14.47
C ASP A 206 4.95 1.81 -13.22
N GLU A 207 4.88 3.13 -13.06
CA GLU A 207 4.16 3.80 -11.98
C GLU A 207 3.11 4.72 -12.62
N PRO A 208 1.85 4.25 -12.79
CA PRO A 208 0.90 4.88 -13.70
C PRO A 208 0.30 6.19 -13.16
N ILE A 209 0.61 6.59 -11.93
CA ILE A 209 0.05 7.75 -11.26
C ILE A 209 1.21 8.66 -10.85
N SER A 210 1.34 9.83 -11.50
CA SER A 210 2.44 10.76 -11.24
C SER A 210 2.48 11.26 -9.79
N THR A 211 1.32 11.38 -9.14
CA THR A 211 1.19 11.79 -7.73
C THR A 211 1.35 10.65 -6.73
N ALA A 212 1.56 9.42 -7.20
CA ALA A 212 1.70 8.22 -6.37
C ALA A 212 2.77 7.27 -6.93
N THR A 213 3.96 7.82 -7.18
CA THR A 213 5.20 7.08 -7.47
C THR A 213 6.00 6.84 -6.18
N ALA A 214 6.99 5.95 -6.21
CA ALA A 214 7.90 5.72 -5.10
C ALA A 214 8.67 7.00 -4.73
N GLU A 215 9.07 7.78 -5.73
CA GLU A 215 9.72 9.08 -5.53
C GLU A 215 8.78 10.08 -4.84
N THR A 216 7.53 10.19 -5.30
CA THR A 216 6.54 11.07 -4.67
C THR A 216 6.22 10.63 -3.24
N LEU A 217 6.10 9.32 -3.00
CA LEU A 217 5.92 8.79 -1.65
C LEU A 217 7.09 9.17 -0.74
N ALA A 218 8.33 8.96 -1.18
CA ALA A 218 9.53 9.30 -0.42
C ALA A 218 9.61 10.81 -0.10
N MET A 219 9.29 11.69 -1.06
CA MET A 219 9.26 13.14 -0.84
C MET A 219 8.19 13.54 0.20
N GLN A 220 7.01 12.92 0.16
CA GLN A 220 5.93 13.18 1.13
C GLN A 220 6.32 12.68 2.53
N ILE A 221 6.96 11.51 2.62
CA ILE A 221 7.51 10.97 3.87
C ILE A 221 8.57 11.92 4.43
N GLU A 222 9.54 12.33 3.62
CA GLU A 222 10.62 13.24 4.02
C GLU A 222 10.06 14.56 4.57
N SER A 223 9.10 15.14 3.86
CA SER A 223 8.44 16.38 4.28
C SER A 223 7.69 16.20 5.60
N ARG A 224 6.99 15.08 5.76
CA ARG A 224 6.24 14.75 6.98
C ARG A 224 7.15 14.54 8.18
N VAL A 225 8.25 13.80 8.00
CA VAL A 225 9.23 13.54 9.06
C VAL A 225 9.89 14.84 9.51
N LYS A 226 10.38 15.67 8.58
CA LYS A 226 10.97 16.98 8.92
C LYS A 226 9.99 17.88 9.66
N PHE A 227 8.72 17.90 9.25
CA PHE A 227 7.67 18.60 9.97
C PHE A 227 7.50 18.07 11.40
N ALA A 228 7.42 16.74 11.57
CA ALA A 228 7.24 16.13 12.89
C ALA A 228 8.41 16.42 13.83
N VAL A 229 9.65 16.26 13.36
CA VAL A 229 10.87 16.56 14.13
C VAL A 229 10.89 18.03 14.57
N GLN A 230 10.54 18.95 13.66
CA GLN A 230 10.48 20.38 13.97
C GLN A 230 9.35 20.71 14.96
N ALA A 231 8.16 20.13 14.76
CA ALA A 231 6.98 20.40 15.58
C ALA A 231 7.09 19.84 17.01
N LEU A 232 7.85 18.74 17.18
CA LEU A 232 8.02 18.04 18.46
C LEU A 232 9.42 18.29 19.07
N ARG A 233 10.15 19.30 18.61
CA ARG A 233 11.53 19.56 19.05
C ARG A 233 11.65 19.74 20.58
N ASP A 234 10.61 20.29 21.20
CA ASP A 234 10.55 20.67 22.62
C ASP A 234 9.82 19.63 23.50
N GLU A 235 9.35 18.51 22.91
CA GLU A 235 8.87 17.33 23.66
C GLU A 235 10.03 16.48 24.18
#